data_AF-A0A7J4PU12-F1
#
_entry.id   AF-A0A7J4PU12-F1
#
_cell.length_a   1.000
_cell.length_b   1.000
_cell.length_c   1.000
_cell.angle_alpha   90.00
_cell.angle_beta   90.00
_cell.angle_gamma   90.00
#
_symmetry.space_group_name_H-M   'P 1'
#
loop_
_entity.id
_entity.type
_entity.pdbx_description
1 polymer ?
#
loop_
_entity_poly.entity_id
_entity_poly.type
_entity_poly.pdbx_seq_one_letter_code
_entity_poly.pdbx_strand_id
1 'polypeptide(L)'
;MAGLSSRKPALLLLDEPSSALSPKLRDQVFGKVAKINDIWTAIMMVEQNAKKALSICDRGYVLEMGRNRYEGPGKSLLEDADVRGLYLGG
;
A
#
# COMPACT_ATOMS: atom_id res chain seq x y z
N MET A 1 25.37 7.20 -4.51
CA MET A 1 24.21 6.38 -4.09
C MET A 1 24.03 5.23 -5.07
N ALA A 2 24.89 4.22 -4.94
CA ALA A 2 24.81 2.97 -5.70
C ALA A 2 24.18 1.92 -4.77
N GLY A 3 23.10 1.27 -5.20
CA GLY A 3 22.43 0.28 -4.36
C GLY A 3 20.98 -0.05 -4.75
N LEU A 4 20.74 -0.37 -6.02
CA LEU A 4 19.77 -1.36 -6.48
C LEU A 4 20.11 -1.64 -7.96
N SER A 5 20.28 -2.92 -8.26
CA SER A 5 20.87 -3.44 -9.50
C SER A 5 20.21 -2.90 -10.78
N SER A 6 20.94 -3.00 -11.89
CA SER A 6 20.71 -2.55 -13.27
C SER A 6 19.43 -3.06 -13.98
N ARG A 7 18.36 -3.37 -13.24
CA ARG A 7 17.08 -3.85 -13.77
C ARG A 7 15.96 -3.05 -13.14
N LYS A 8 15.15 -2.39 -13.96
CA LYS A 8 13.86 -1.82 -13.56
C LYS A 8 12.87 -2.99 -13.50
N PRO A 9 12.50 -3.51 -12.31
CA PRO A 9 11.59 -4.64 -12.24
C PRO A 9 10.22 -4.21 -12.77
N ALA A 10 9.52 -5.11 -13.46
CA ALA A 10 8.13 -4.85 -13.86
C ALA A 10 7.18 -4.85 -12.65
N LEU A 11 7.53 -5.55 -11.57
CA LEU A 11 6.75 -5.67 -10.34
C LEU A 11 7.68 -5.71 -9.11
N LEU A 12 7.33 -4.92 -8.09
CA LEU A 12 7.94 -4.94 -6.77
C LEU A 12 6.91 -5.45 -5.74
N LEU A 13 7.28 -6.50 -5.00
CA LEU A 13 6.50 -7.02 -3.87
C LEU A 13 7.08 -6.44 -2.58
N LEU A 14 6.23 -5.82 -1.76
CA LEU A 14 6.62 -5.24 -0.48
C LEU A 14 5.80 -5.86 0.65
N ASP A 15 6.50 -6.44 1.62
CA ASP A 15 5.88 -7.02 2.80
C ASP A 15 6.06 -6.08 3.99
N GLU A 16 4.98 -5.44 4.42
CA GLU A 16 4.91 -4.48 5.52
C GLU A 16 6.07 -3.44 5.56
N PRO A 17 6.35 -2.72 4.46
CA PRO A 17 7.55 -1.89 4.32
C PRO A 17 7.63 -0.72 5.31
N SER A 18 6.52 -0.38 5.96
CA SER A 18 6.43 0.74 6.89
C SER A 18 6.35 0.32 8.37
N SER A 19 6.43 -1.00 8.65
CA SER A 19 6.38 -1.58 9.99
C SER A 19 7.52 -1.12 10.89
N ALA A 20 7.23 -0.96 12.19
CA ALA A 20 8.14 -0.46 13.24
C ALA A 20 8.77 0.93 12.98
N LEU A 21 8.31 1.67 11.97
CA LEU A 21 8.82 3.01 11.67
C LEU A 21 8.06 4.11 12.41
N SER A 22 8.80 5.15 12.78
CA SER A 22 8.22 6.41 13.25
C SER A 22 7.28 7.00 12.18
N PRO A 23 6.27 7.81 12.57
CA PRO A 23 5.31 8.38 11.62
C PRO A 23 5.97 9.09 10.42
N LYS A 24 7.02 9.87 10.69
CA LYS A 24 7.77 10.59 9.64
C LYS A 24 8.47 9.65 8.66
N LEU A 25 9.12 8.58 9.15
CA LEU A 25 9.79 7.62 8.28
C LEU A 25 8.78 6.81 7.47
N ARG A 26 7.62 6.52 8.06
CA ARG A 26 6.50 5.88 7.38
C ARG A 26 6.05 6.67 6.16
N ASP A 27 5.77 7.96 6.33
CA ASP A 27 5.37 8.84 5.23
C ASP A 27 6.45 8.92 4.14
N GLN A 28 7.73 8.89 4.52
CA GLN A 28 8.84 8.83 3.56
C GLN A 28 8.87 7.51 2.78
N VAL A 29 8.60 6.37 3.42
CA VAL A 29 8.49 5.07 2.74
C VAL A 29 7.37 5.10 1.72
N PHE A 30 6.15 5.50 2.12
CA PHE A 30 5.02 5.62 1.19
C PHE A 30 5.31 6.59 0.03
N GLY A 31 5.99 7.71 0.30
CA GLY A 31 6.42 8.64 -0.74
C GLY A 31 7.46 8.06 -1.69
N LYS A 32 8.35 7.18 -1.23
CA LYS A 32 9.30 6.46 -2.11
C LYS A 32 8.59 5.40 -2.94
N VAL A 33 7.64 4.68 -2.35
CA VAL A 33 6.79 3.69 -3.04
C VAL A 33 6.05 4.36 -4.21
N ALA A 34 5.40 5.49 -3.98
CA ALA A 34 4.73 6.25 -5.05
C ALA A 34 5.70 6.64 -6.19
N LYS A 35 6.89 7.16 -5.84
CA LYS A 35 7.93 7.52 -6.84
C LYS A 35 8.45 6.33 -7.65
N ILE A 36 8.50 5.14 -7.05
CA ILE A 36 8.88 3.90 -7.78
C ILE A 36 7.75 3.49 -8.73
N ASN A 37 6.49 3.65 -8.32
CA ASN A 37 5.36 3.37 -9.19
C ASN A 37 5.33 4.30 -10.42
N ASP A 38 5.63 5.58 -10.24
CA ASP A 38 5.70 6.58 -11.31
C ASP A 38 6.73 6.26 -12.42
N ILE A 39 7.73 5.42 -12.15
CA ILE A 39 8.73 4.99 -13.12
C ILE A 39 8.39 3.65 -13.80
N TRP A 40 7.09 3.36 -13.96
CA TRP A 40 6.52 2.18 -14.63
C TRP A 40 6.80 0.85 -13.93
N THR A 41 7.04 0.88 -12.62
CA THR A 41 7.15 -0.34 -11.82
C THR A 41 5.80 -0.61 -11.15
N ALA A 42 5.16 -1.75 -11.44
CA ALA A 42 3.99 -2.17 -10.66
C ALA A 42 4.40 -2.44 -9.21
N ILE A 43 3.53 -2.10 -8.26
CA ILE A 43 3.78 -2.36 -6.84
C ILE A 43 2.61 -3.17 -6.29
N MET A 44 2.93 -4.26 -5.62
CA MET A 44 2.00 -4.99 -4.77
C MET A 44 2.56 -4.98 -3.36
N MET A 45 1.77 -4.50 -2.42
CA MET A 45 2.22 -4.25 -1.05
C MET A 45 1.20 -4.78 -0.06
N VAL A 46 1.70 -5.47 0.96
CA VAL A 46 0.95 -5.83 2.16
C VAL A 46 1.22 -4.77 3.23
N GLU A 47 0.18 -4.23 3.85
CA GLU A 47 0.30 -3.17 4.85
C GLU A 47 -0.76 -3.31 5.94
N GLN A 48 -0.35 -3.10 7.19
CA GLN A 48 -1.27 -2.98 8.32
C GLN A 48 -1.89 -1.58 8.40
N ASN A 49 -1.20 -0.55 7.88
CA ASN A 49 -1.77 0.79 7.78
C ASN A 49 -2.68 0.90 6.53
N ALA A 50 -3.83 0.22 6.59
CA ALA A 50 -4.79 0.13 5.49
C ALA A 50 -5.19 1.51 4.95
N LYS A 51 -5.40 2.50 5.83
CA LYS A 51 -5.79 3.86 5.41
C LYS A 51 -4.74 4.53 4.52
N LYS A 52 -3.46 4.45 4.91
CA LYS A 52 -2.37 5.03 4.11
C LYS A 52 -2.14 4.25 2.83
N ALA A 53 -2.17 2.92 2.88
CA ALA A 53 -2.02 2.07 1.71
C ALA A 53 -3.13 2.35 0.66
N LEU A 54 -4.39 2.36 1.09
CA LEU A 54 -5.53 2.64 0.22
C LEU A 54 -5.49 4.06 -0.38
N SER A 55 -4.88 5.03 0.33
CA SER A 55 -4.76 6.41 -0.18
C SER A 55 -3.80 6.58 -1.35
N ILE A 56 -2.91 5.61 -1.58
CA ILE A 56 -1.93 5.66 -2.66
C ILE A 56 -2.07 4.52 -3.68
N CYS A 57 -2.93 3.52 -3.43
CA CYS A 57 -3.09 2.39 -4.34
C CYS A 57 -4.20 2.64 -5.38
N ASP A 58 -3.99 2.15 -6.59
CA ASP A 58 -5.03 2.13 -7.61
C ASP A 58 -6.13 1.13 -7.26
N ARG A 59 -5.76 -0.05 -6.75
CA ARG A 59 -6.66 -1.14 -6.34
C ARG A 59 -6.23 -1.72 -5.00
N GLY A 60 -7.19 -1.92 -4.10
CA GLY A 60 -6.99 -2.52 -2.79
C GLY A 60 -7.74 -3.85 -2.64
N TYR A 61 -7.23 -4.67 -1.72
CA TYR A 61 -7.85 -5.91 -1.26
C TYR A 61 -7.80 -5.93 0.27
N VAL A 62 -8.93 -6.20 0.90
CA VAL A 62 -9.03 -6.42 2.34
C VAL A 62 -9.22 -7.90 2.57
N LEU A 63 -8.22 -8.52 3.21
CA LEU A 63 -8.20 -9.95 3.49
C LEU A 63 -8.74 -10.22 4.90
N GLU A 64 -9.68 -11.15 4.99
CA GLU A 64 -10.24 -11.65 6.24
C GLU A 64 -10.35 -13.17 6.16
N MET A 65 -9.77 -13.88 7.15
CA MET A 65 -9.79 -15.34 7.21
C MET A 65 -9.34 -16.02 5.91
N GLY A 66 -8.32 -15.44 5.25
CA GLY A 66 -7.76 -15.95 3.99
C GLY A 66 -8.61 -15.71 2.75
N ARG A 67 -9.63 -14.83 2.80
CA ARG A 67 -10.48 -14.50 1.66
C ARG A 67 -10.53 -12.99 1.42
N ASN A 68 -10.68 -12.58 0.15
CA ASN A 68 -10.99 -11.20 -0.20
C ASN A 68 -12.40 -10.88 0.30
N ARG A 69 -12.49 -10.09 1.36
CA ARG A 69 -13.77 -9.61 1.90
C ARG A 69 -14.24 -8.36 1.16
N TYR A 70 -13.31 -7.46 0.86
CA TYR A 70 -13.53 -6.25 0.06
C TYR A 70 -12.44 -6.12 -0.99
N GLU A 71 -12.80 -5.63 -2.17
CA GLU A 71 -11.86 -5.32 -3.24
C GLU A 71 -12.42 -4.23 -4.15
N GLY A 72 -11.54 -3.41 -4.72
CA GLY A 72 -11.95 -2.32 -5.59
C GLY A 72 -10.90 -1.21 -5.67
N PRO A 73 -11.25 -0.08 -6.32
CA PRO A 73 -10.37 1.08 -6.34
C PRO A 73 -10.03 1.55 -4.92
N GLY A 74 -8.78 1.92 -4.66
CA GLY A 74 -8.34 2.33 -3.32
C GLY A 74 -9.20 3.46 -2.74
N LYS A 75 -9.54 4.44 -3.57
CA LYS A 75 -10.44 5.56 -3.21
C LYS A 75 -11.85 5.10 -2.83
N SER A 76 -12.42 4.16 -3.59
CA SER A 76 -13.75 3.62 -3.28
C SER A 76 -13.76 2.88 -1.95
N LEU A 77 -12.70 2.10 -1.65
CA LEU A 77 -12.57 1.40 -0.38
C LEU A 77 -12.34 2.35 0.81
N LEU A 78 -11.72 3.53 0.59
CA LEU A 78 -11.58 4.56 1.64
C LEU A 78 -12.90 5.23 2.02
N GLU A 79 -13.86 5.23 1.09
CA GLU A 79 -15.17 5.86 1.24
C GLU A 79 -16.25 4.86 1.68
N ASP A 80 -16.00 3.57 1.51
CA ASP A 80 -16.89 2.48 1.94
C ASP A 80 -17.09 2.50 3.46
N ALA A 81 -18.36 2.57 3.88
CA ALA A 81 -18.73 2.72 5.29
C ALA A 81 -18.29 1.52 6.15
N ASP A 82 -18.41 0.31 5.62
CA ASP A 82 -18.04 -0.92 6.33
C ASP A 82 -16.51 -1.01 6.44
N VAL A 83 -15.78 -0.72 5.36
CA VAL A 83 -14.32 -0.72 5.38
C VAL A 83 -13.78 0.30 6.39
N ARG A 84 -14.35 1.51 6.42
CA ARG A 84 -13.95 2.57 7.34
C ARG A 84 -14.18 2.18 8.80
N GLY A 85 -15.37 1.68 9.11
CA GLY A 85 -15.77 1.31 10.46
C GLY A 85 -14.98 0.12 11.02
N LEU A 86 -14.66 -0.85 10.17
CA LEU A 86 -14.00 -2.08 10.58
C LEU A 86 -12.47 -2.01 10.55
N TYR A 87 -11.87 -1.26 9.61
CA TYR A 87 -10.42 -1.36 9.33
C TYR A 87 -9.66 -0.03 9.31
N LEU A 88 -10.33 1.13 9.23
CA LEU A 88 -9.66 2.43 9.08
C LEU A 88 -9.73 3.34 10.32
N GLY A 89 -10.31 2.84 11.41
CA GLY A 89 -10.29 3.49 12.73
C GLY A 89 -11.45 4.44 13.02
N GLY A 90 -12.54 4.39 12.25
CA GLY A 90 -13.69 5.30 12.39
C GLY A 90 -13.48 6.65 11.70
#